data_AF-Q0CRS4-F1
#
_entry.id   AF-Q0CRS4-F1
#
_cell.length_a   1.000
_cell.length_b   1.000
_cell.length_c   1.000
_cell.angle_alpha   90.00
_cell.angle_beta   90.00
_cell.angle_gamma   90.00
#
_symmetry.space_group_name_H-M   'P 1'
#
loop_
_entity.id
_entity.type
_entity.pdbx_description
1 polymer ?
#
loop_
_entity_poly.entity_id
_entity_poly.type
_entity_poly.pdbx_seq_one_letter_code
_entity_poly.pdbx_strand_id
1 'polypeptide(L)'
;MALEQPKSYHSDRADALCPGHPEIEHEGIEVTTGPLGQGVANAVRLAMATKNLAATFNKPGFDIVSNYIWCMVGDACLQKGVALEAISFAGHLRLNNLTIIYDNNRITCDGSVDLTNTEDINATISEYHIWVLANEHFIIGDHVRAFLPTYPLVVRPRCKNGTNCWSRMRGDLSGNWKDLIPTSFPETPMATRASSGLVFKPIAEKCRAFMVGTTDLSPSVQYARVWYVGSESGNVGDLGEVVHGRDQKARKTVDMEG
;
A
#
# COMPACT_ATOMS: atom_id res chain seq x y z
N MET A 1 -25.81 -2.08 0.31
CA MET A 1 -26.40 -2.96 1.34
C MET A 1 -27.81 -2.48 1.71
N ALA A 2 -28.81 -3.39 1.79
CA ALA A 2 -30.18 -3.05 2.21
C ALA A 2 -30.31 -3.05 3.75
N LEU A 3 -31.26 -2.30 4.30
CA LEU A 3 -31.43 -2.10 5.76
C LEU A 3 -31.65 -3.40 6.56
N GLU A 4 -32.12 -4.46 5.91
CA GLU A 4 -32.36 -5.76 6.55
C GLU A 4 -31.06 -6.57 6.74
N GLN A 5 -30.03 -6.33 5.93
CA GLN A 5 -28.79 -7.12 5.96
C GLN A 5 -28.01 -6.99 7.28
N PRO A 6 -27.87 -5.80 7.91
CA PRO A 6 -27.26 -5.69 9.23
C PRO A 6 -27.94 -6.53 10.32
N LYS A 7 -29.21 -6.92 10.16
CA LYS A 7 -29.91 -7.77 11.14
C LYS A 7 -29.38 -9.19 11.18
N SER A 8 -28.68 -9.66 10.13
CA SER A 8 -28.01 -10.95 10.11
C SER A 8 -26.55 -10.88 10.59
N TYR A 9 -26.16 -9.81 11.29
CA TYR A 9 -24.80 -9.66 11.79
C TYR A 9 -24.40 -10.85 12.66
N HIS A 10 -23.25 -11.45 12.36
CA HIS A 10 -22.68 -12.59 13.08
C HIS A 10 -23.57 -13.86 13.06
N SER A 11 -24.51 -13.96 12.12
CA SER A 11 -25.32 -15.15 11.89
C SER A 11 -24.50 -16.26 11.25
N ASP A 12 -24.87 -17.51 11.54
CA ASP A 12 -24.39 -18.74 10.92
C ASP A 12 -25.04 -19.05 9.56
N ARG A 13 -26.00 -18.21 9.12
CA ARG A 13 -26.68 -18.35 7.84
C ARG A 13 -25.72 -18.16 6.67
N ALA A 14 -25.75 -19.10 5.72
CA ALA A 14 -24.92 -19.05 4.52
C ALA A 14 -25.22 -17.86 3.58
N ASP A 15 -26.40 -17.25 3.69
CA ASP A 15 -26.82 -16.09 2.89
C ASP A 15 -26.59 -14.74 3.60
N ALA A 16 -25.99 -14.74 4.80
CA ALA A 16 -25.68 -13.51 5.52
C ALA A 16 -24.51 -12.75 4.86
N LEU A 17 -24.64 -11.43 4.77
CA LEU A 17 -23.61 -10.54 4.19
C LEU A 17 -22.91 -9.67 5.25
N CYS A 18 -23.08 -10.02 6.53
CA CYS A 18 -22.55 -9.27 7.68
C CYS A 18 -21.81 -10.21 8.63
N PRO A 19 -20.68 -10.80 8.20
CA PRO A 19 -19.82 -11.60 9.07
C PRO A 19 -19.27 -10.77 10.25
N GLY A 20 -18.73 -11.45 11.27
CA GLY A 20 -18.16 -10.79 12.45
C GLY A 20 -16.94 -9.91 12.15
N HIS A 21 -16.25 -10.17 11.04
CA HIS A 21 -15.15 -9.35 10.54
C HIS A 21 -15.38 -9.06 9.05
N PRO A 22 -14.96 -7.90 8.52
CA PRO A 22 -15.08 -7.59 7.10
C PRO A 22 -14.44 -8.64 6.18
N GLU A 23 -15.17 -9.06 5.15
CA GLU A 23 -14.75 -10.03 4.12
C GLU A 23 -14.90 -9.39 2.73
N ILE A 24 -13.84 -9.47 1.90
CA ILE A 24 -13.72 -8.81 0.58
C ILE A 24 -14.75 -9.30 -0.44
N GLU A 25 -15.34 -10.47 -0.21
CA GLU A 25 -16.41 -11.06 -1.01
C GLU A 25 -17.69 -10.22 -0.99
N HIS A 26 -17.84 -9.33 0.01
CA HIS A 26 -18.99 -8.45 0.15
C HIS A 26 -18.75 -7.07 -0.46
N GLU A 27 -19.74 -6.57 -1.22
CA GLU A 27 -19.66 -5.27 -1.88
C GLU A 27 -19.44 -4.13 -0.88
N GLY A 28 -18.46 -3.27 -1.18
CA GLY A 28 -18.09 -2.13 -0.33
C GLY A 28 -17.00 -2.45 0.70
N ILE A 29 -16.57 -3.72 0.81
CA ILE A 29 -15.39 -4.10 1.59
C ILE A 29 -14.18 -4.13 0.67
N GLU A 30 -13.26 -3.19 0.87
CA GLU A 30 -12.05 -3.08 0.03
C GLU A 30 -11.06 -4.23 0.27
N VAL A 31 -10.96 -4.69 1.51
CA VAL A 31 -9.99 -5.71 1.95
C VAL A 31 -10.57 -6.47 3.14
N THR A 32 -10.35 -7.80 3.18
CA THR A 32 -10.66 -8.62 4.36
C THR A 32 -9.76 -8.20 5.53
N THR A 33 -10.36 -7.82 6.65
CA THR A 33 -9.62 -7.37 7.85
C THR A 33 -10.15 -8.04 9.10
N GLY A 34 -9.26 -8.62 9.90
CA GLY A 34 -9.57 -9.21 11.21
C GLY A 34 -8.29 -9.44 11.99
N PRO A 35 -7.25 -10.03 11.38
CA PRO A 35 -5.91 -10.03 11.96
C PRO A 35 -5.37 -8.60 12.09
N LEU A 36 -5.19 -8.15 13.33
CA LEU A 36 -4.72 -6.81 13.66
C LEU A 36 -3.37 -6.50 12.98
N GLY A 37 -3.17 -5.23 12.61
CA GLY A 37 -1.97 -4.75 11.92
C GLY A 37 -1.94 -4.97 10.40
N GLN A 38 -2.56 -6.05 9.89
CA GLN A 38 -2.57 -6.33 8.44
C GLN A 38 -3.33 -5.28 7.63
N GLY A 39 -4.36 -4.66 8.22
CA GLY A 39 -5.10 -3.56 7.59
C GLY A 39 -4.19 -2.37 7.23
N VAL A 40 -3.19 -2.08 8.06
CA VAL A 40 -2.20 -1.01 7.80
C VAL A 40 -1.32 -1.37 6.62
N ALA A 41 -0.77 -2.59 6.59
CA ALA A 41 0.04 -3.07 5.49
C ALA A 41 -0.73 -3.07 4.15
N ASN A 42 -2.00 -3.46 4.19
CA ASN A 42 -2.89 -3.41 3.02
C ASN A 42 -3.14 -1.98 2.55
N ALA A 43 -3.38 -1.03 3.46
CA ALA A 43 -3.56 0.38 3.11
C ALA A 43 -2.30 0.99 2.48
N VAL A 44 -1.12 0.70 3.03
CA VAL A 44 0.17 1.10 2.45
C VAL A 44 0.34 0.54 1.05
N ARG A 45 0.04 -0.76 0.85
CA ARG A 45 0.07 -1.39 -0.48
C ARG A 45 -0.87 -0.70 -1.46
N LEU A 46 -2.11 -0.38 -1.07
CA LEU A 46 -3.07 0.31 -1.93
C LEU A 46 -2.58 1.72 -2.30
N ALA A 47 -1.97 2.44 -1.36
CA ALA A 47 -1.39 3.75 -1.60
C ALA A 47 -0.22 3.68 -2.59
N MET A 48 0.68 2.70 -2.43
CA MET A 48 1.78 2.43 -3.37
C MET A 48 1.25 2.08 -4.77
N ALA A 49 0.27 1.19 -4.86
CA ALA A 49 -0.33 0.78 -6.13
C ALA A 49 -0.97 1.97 -6.85
N THR A 50 -1.68 2.82 -6.11
CA THR A 50 -2.29 4.06 -6.62
C THR A 50 -1.24 5.01 -7.20
N LYS A 51 -0.15 5.27 -6.47
CA LYS A 51 0.96 6.11 -6.96
C LYS A 51 1.63 5.53 -8.19
N ASN A 52 1.83 4.22 -8.21
CA ASN A 52 2.41 3.55 -9.37
C ASN A 52 1.52 3.65 -10.62
N LEU A 53 0.20 3.46 -10.47
CA LEU A 53 -0.77 3.62 -11.55
C LEU A 53 -0.83 5.06 -12.04
N ALA A 54 -0.89 6.04 -11.12
CA ALA A 54 -0.89 7.46 -11.47
C ALA A 54 0.37 7.84 -12.26
N ALA A 55 1.55 7.43 -11.82
CA ALA A 55 2.81 7.68 -12.53
C ALA A 55 2.85 7.03 -13.93
N THR A 56 2.17 5.90 -14.10
CA THR A 56 2.15 5.17 -15.38
C THR A 56 1.18 5.78 -16.38
N PHE A 57 0.00 6.22 -15.93
CA PHE A 57 -1.11 6.55 -16.82
C PHE A 57 -1.59 8.00 -16.81
N ASN A 58 -1.35 8.77 -15.75
CA ASN A 58 -1.74 10.18 -15.76
C ASN A 58 -0.92 10.95 -16.82
N LYS A 59 -1.54 11.95 -17.43
CA LYS A 59 -0.93 12.86 -18.40
C LYS A 59 -1.29 14.30 -18.02
N PRO A 60 -0.52 15.32 -18.47
CA PRO A 60 -0.89 16.72 -18.25
C PRO A 60 -2.34 16.98 -18.69
N GLY A 61 -3.18 17.45 -17.77
CA GLY A 61 -4.61 17.69 -17.99
C GLY A 61 -5.52 16.45 -17.91
N PHE A 62 -4.98 15.27 -17.57
CA PHE A 62 -5.72 14.01 -17.49
C PHE A 62 -5.27 13.17 -16.28
N ASP A 63 -5.81 13.50 -15.11
CA ASP A 63 -5.61 12.76 -13.86
C ASP A 63 -6.60 11.61 -13.75
N ILE A 64 -6.32 10.51 -14.45
CA ILE A 64 -7.20 9.35 -14.48
C ILE A 64 -7.13 8.51 -13.20
N VAL A 65 -6.03 8.60 -12.44
CA VAL A 65 -5.88 7.99 -11.11
C VAL A 65 -5.55 9.10 -10.11
N SER A 66 -6.47 9.31 -9.17
CA SER A 66 -6.41 10.41 -8.18
C SER A 66 -6.99 10.03 -6.82
N ASN A 67 -7.24 8.75 -6.57
CA ASN A 67 -7.83 8.28 -5.33
C ASN A 67 -6.90 8.45 -4.12
N TYR A 68 -7.52 8.54 -2.95
CA TYR A 68 -6.86 8.69 -1.66
C TYR A 68 -7.20 7.50 -0.76
N ILE A 69 -6.25 7.05 0.06
CA ILE A 69 -6.42 5.88 0.93
C ILE A 69 -6.58 6.34 2.37
N TRP A 70 -7.61 5.81 3.03
CA TRP A 70 -7.89 6.05 4.44
C TRP A 70 -7.83 4.71 5.17
N CYS A 71 -7.16 4.67 6.32
CA CYS A 71 -7.03 3.48 7.14
C CYS A 71 -7.39 3.83 8.58
N MET A 72 -8.40 3.16 9.15
CA MET A 72 -8.72 3.31 10.58
C MET A 72 -8.04 2.19 11.37
N VAL A 73 -7.43 2.55 12.50
CA VAL A 73 -6.70 1.62 13.37
C VAL A 73 -7.01 1.93 14.83
N GLY A 74 -6.97 0.90 15.67
CA GLY A 74 -6.98 1.05 17.14
C GLY A 74 -5.63 0.70 17.77
N ASP A 75 -5.51 0.85 19.08
CA ASP A 75 -4.26 0.69 19.84
C ASP A 75 -3.54 -0.64 19.52
N ALA A 76 -4.26 -1.76 19.57
CA ALA A 76 -3.71 -3.09 19.35
C ALA A 76 -3.25 -3.35 17.90
N CYS A 77 -3.67 -2.53 16.93
CA CYS A 77 -3.16 -2.62 15.55
C CYS A 77 -1.71 -2.12 15.47
N LEU A 78 -1.40 -1.04 16.19
CA LEU A 78 -0.10 -0.37 16.14
C LEU A 78 0.96 -1.09 16.98
N GLN A 79 0.54 -1.96 17.90
CA GLN A 79 1.43 -2.89 18.62
C GLN A 79 1.92 -4.06 17.74
N LYS A 80 1.39 -4.24 16.52
CA LYS A 80 1.81 -5.33 15.63
C LYS A 80 2.97 -4.87 14.76
N GLY A 81 4.07 -5.62 14.78
CA GLY A 81 5.29 -5.30 14.01
C GLY A 81 5.03 -5.05 12.52
N VAL A 82 4.13 -5.83 11.90
CA VAL A 82 3.74 -5.64 10.49
C VAL A 82 3.17 -4.24 10.19
N ALA A 83 2.48 -3.61 11.15
CA ALA A 83 1.97 -2.26 10.99
C ALA A 83 3.11 -1.24 10.98
N LEU A 84 4.06 -1.39 11.91
CA LEU A 84 5.22 -0.50 12.02
C LEU A 84 6.17 -0.65 10.84
N GLU A 85 6.40 -1.87 10.35
CA GLU A 85 7.16 -2.12 9.11
C GLU A 85 6.52 -1.39 7.93
N ALA A 86 5.20 -1.50 7.78
CA ALA A 86 4.47 -0.85 6.69
C ALA A 86 4.50 0.69 6.80
N ILE A 87 4.32 1.24 8.00
CA ILE A 87 4.40 2.67 8.30
C ILE A 87 5.80 3.21 7.99
N SER A 88 6.84 2.53 8.47
CA SER A 88 8.23 2.89 8.17
C SER A 88 8.49 2.94 6.67
N PHE A 89 8.00 1.94 5.93
CA PHE A 89 8.16 1.90 4.49
C PHE A 89 7.34 2.98 3.75
N ALA A 90 6.12 3.28 4.21
CA ALA A 90 5.30 4.36 3.67
C ALA A 90 5.94 5.74 3.88
N GLY A 91 6.55 5.98 5.03
CA GLY A 91 7.34 7.18 5.33
C GLY A 91 8.56 7.29 4.41
N HIS A 92 9.32 6.21 4.25
CA HIS A 92 10.46 6.15 3.32
C HIS A 92 10.06 6.50 1.88
N LEU A 93 8.92 5.97 1.41
CA LEU A 93 8.38 6.24 0.07
C LEU A 93 7.64 7.59 -0.05
N ARG A 94 7.46 8.32 1.06
CA ARG A 94 6.74 9.61 1.13
C ARG A 94 5.33 9.53 0.52
N LEU A 95 4.57 8.52 0.91
CA LEU A 95 3.22 8.29 0.42
C LEU A 95 2.24 9.37 0.93
N ASN A 96 2.05 10.42 0.13
CA ASN A 96 1.16 11.54 0.47
C ASN A 96 -0.32 11.33 0.08
N ASN A 97 -0.70 10.13 -0.36
CA ASN A 97 -2.07 9.73 -0.69
C ASN A 97 -2.64 8.71 0.32
N LEU A 98 -2.10 8.67 1.53
CA LEU A 98 -2.51 7.81 2.63
C LEU A 98 -2.67 8.63 3.91
N THR A 99 -3.79 8.44 4.62
CA THR A 99 -3.97 8.89 5.99
C THR A 99 -4.35 7.71 6.88
N ILE A 100 -3.68 7.61 8.03
CA ILE A 100 -4.01 6.65 9.08
C ILE A 100 -4.75 7.41 10.18
N ILE A 101 -5.95 6.95 10.50
CA ILE A 101 -6.81 7.50 11.55
C ILE A 101 -6.66 6.58 12.74
N TYR A 102 -6.12 7.10 13.84
CA TYR A 102 -5.84 6.32 15.03
C TYR A 102 -6.91 6.59 16.09
N ASP A 103 -7.75 5.59 16.34
CA ASP A 103 -8.61 5.52 17.51
C ASP A 103 -7.76 5.19 18.74
N ASN A 104 -7.22 6.24 19.37
CA ASN A 104 -6.43 6.15 20.59
C ASN A 104 -7.36 6.25 21.80
N ASN A 105 -8.04 5.14 22.11
CA ASN A 105 -8.95 5.07 23.23
C ASN A 105 -8.28 4.49 24.49
N ARG A 106 -7.01 4.04 24.37
CA ARG A 106 -6.18 3.48 25.45
C ARG A 106 -6.72 2.19 26.07
N ILE A 107 -7.59 1.46 25.37
CA ILE A 107 -8.19 0.21 25.82
C ILE A 107 -7.92 -0.92 24.81
N THR A 108 -7.63 -2.11 25.33
CA THR A 108 -7.51 -3.37 24.58
C THR A 108 -8.45 -4.43 25.18
N CYS A 109 -8.50 -5.62 24.57
CA CYS A 109 -9.32 -6.72 25.07
C CYS A 109 -9.00 -7.11 26.52
N ASP A 110 -7.73 -7.03 26.93
CA ASP A 110 -7.27 -7.42 28.28
C ASP A 110 -7.33 -6.25 29.30
N GLY A 111 -7.75 -5.06 28.88
CA GLY A 111 -7.86 -3.87 29.72
C GLY A 111 -7.07 -2.68 29.18
N SER A 112 -6.62 -1.79 30.08
CA SER A 112 -5.82 -0.62 29.70
C SER A 112 -4.59 -1.02 28.88
N VAL A 113 -4.27 -0.24 27.85
CA VAL A 113 -3.05 -0.40 27.05
C VAL A 113 -1.79 -0.41 27.94
N ASP A 114 -1.78 0.36 29.02
CA ASP A 114 -0.64 0.48 29.94
C ASP A 114 -0.23 -0.85 30.61
N LEU A 115 -1.12 -1.85 30.61
CA LEU A 115 -0.82 -3.19 31.14
C LEU A 115 0.24 -3.92 30.32
N THR A 116 0.32 -3.65 29.02
CA THR A 116 1.16 -4.42 28.08
C THR A 116 2.00 -3.55 27.15
N ASN A 117 1.74 -2.25 27.07
CA ASN A 117 2.49 -1.32 26.22
C ASN A 117 2.68 0.03 26.89
N THR A 118 3.91 0.53 26.91
CA THR A 118 4.30 1.84 27.46
C THR A 118 4.98 2.73 26.42
N GLU A 119 4.94 2.36 25.14
CA GLU A 119 5.49 3.14 24.04
C GLU A 119 4.70 4.45 23.80
N ASP A 120 5.42 5.53 23.49
CA ASP A 120 4.80 6.75 22.97
C ASP A 120 4.54 6.60 21.47
N ILE A 121 3.43 5.96 21.14
CA ILE A 121 3.02 5.69 19.76
C ILE A 121 2.84 6.98 18.94
N ASN A 122 2.39 8.07 19.56
CA ASN A 122 2.22 9.34 18.85
C ASN A 122 3.58 9.91 18.43
N ALA A 123 4.58 9.87 19.32
CA ALA A 123 5.94 10.27 18.99
C ALA A 123 6.53 9.36 17.91
N THR A 124 6.42 8.04 18.06
CA THR A 124 6.93 7.07 17.08
C THR A 124 6.37 7.31 15.68
N ILE A 125 5.07 7.56 15.53
CA ILE A 125 4.49 7.74 14.19
C ILE A 125 4.87 9.09 13.57
N SER A 126 5.04 10.13 14.39
CA SER A 126 5.43 11.46 13.92
C SER A 126 6.78 11.46 13.19
N GLU A 127 7.71 10.57 13.57
CA GLU A 127 9.02 10.38 12.93
C GLU A 127 8.93 9.85 11.49
N TYR A 128 7.85 9.14 11.14
CA TYR A 128 7.67 8.57 9.80
C TYR A 128 7.02 9.52 8.79
N HIS A 129 6.76 10.78 9.18
CA HIS A 129 6.09 11.78 8.33
C HIS A 129 4.72 11.33 7.79
N ILE A 130 4.05 10.43 8.51
CA ILE A 130 2.66 10.03 8.23
C ILE A 130 1.74 10.84 9.13
N TRP A 131 0.68 11.39 8.54
CA TRP A 131 -0.33 12.12 9.30
C TRP A 131 -1.24 11.13 10.04
N VAL A 132 -1.20 11.21 11.37
CA VAL A 132 -2.12 10.52 12.26
C VAL A 132 -3.02 11.53 12.93
N LEU A 133 -4.34 11.36 12.72
CA LEU A 133 -5.34 12.08 13.49
C LEU A 133 -5.58 11.28 14.77
N ALA A 134 -5.03 11.75 15.89
CA ALA A 134 -5.25 11.21 17.22
C ALA A 134 -6.10 12.22 18.02
N ASN A 135 -7.28 11.81 18.47
CA ASN A 135 -8.09 12.57 19.42
C ASN A 135 -8.66 11.59 20.45
N GLU A 136 -8.64 11.96 21.73
CA GLU A 136 -9.20 11.16 22.83
C GLU A 136 -10.73 10.99 22.72
N HIS A 137 -11.39 11.79 21.87
CA HIS A 137 -12.82 11.70 21.56
C HIS A 137 -13.07 12.16 20.10
N PHE A 138 -13.51 11.26 19.21
CA PHE A 138 -13.83 11.63 17.82
C PHE A 138 -15.18 12.40 17.74
N ILE A 139 -15.12 13.73 17.58
CA ILE A 139 -16.22 14.51 16.97
C ILE A 139 -15.81 14.80 15.52
N ILE A 140 -16.42 14.05 14.58
CA ILE A 140 -16.08 13.96 13.14
C ILE A 140 -16.35 15.26 12.33
N GLY A 141 -16.74 16.37 12.97
CA GLY A 141 -17.28 17.55 12.29
C GLY A 141 -16.25 18.48 11.64
N ASP A 142 -15.30 19.00 12.42
CA ASP A 142 -14.63 20.25 12.04
C ASP A 142 -13.18 20.05 11.56
N HIS A 143 -12.44 19.09 12.12
CA HIS A 143 -11.05 18.83 11.71
C HIS A 143 -10.97 18.09 10.36
N VAL A 144 -11.92 17.20 10.05
CA VAL A 144 -11.96 16.49 8.75
C VAL A 144 -12.24 17.47 7.60
N ARG A 145 -13.07 18.50 7.80
CA ARG A 145 -13.39 19.51 6.76
C ARG A 145 -12.20 20.38 6.38
N ALA A 146 -11.31 20.70 7.33
CA ALA A 146 -10.08 21.43 7.04
C ALA A 146 -9.05 20.60 6.24
N PHE A 147 -9.19 19.27 6.27
CA PHE A 147 -8.28 18.29 5.68
C PHE A 147 -8.79 17.62 4.39
N LEU A 148 -9.98 17.96 3.91
CA LEU A 148 -10.48 17.51 2.61
C LEU A 148 -10.01 18.50 1.52
N PRO A 149 -8.84 18.31 0.87
CA PRO A 149 -8.68 18.93 -0.42
C PRO A 149 -9.80 18.38 -1.31
N THR A 150 -10.53 19.30 -1.92
CA THR A 150 -11.62 19.07 -2.86
C THR A 150 -11.11 18.16 -3.99
N TYR A 151 -11.22 16.84 -3.82
CA TYR A 151 -10.92 15.91 -4.90
C TYR A 151 -12.14 15.84 -5.82
N PRO A 152 -12.00 16.21 -7.10
CA PRO A 152 -13.10 16.08 -8.04
C PRO A 152 -13.48 14.61 -8.22
N LEU A 153 -14.79 14.38 -8.22
CA LEU A 153 -15.48 13.14 -8.57
C LEU A 153 -14.81 12.45 -9.77
N VAL A 154 -14.60 11.13 -9.66
CA VAL A 154 -14.07 10.27 -10.75
C VAL A 154 -14.93 10.43 -12.00
N VAL A 155 -14.43 11.20 -12.97
CA VAL A 155 -14.98 11.25 -14.33
C VAL A 155 -14.47 10.02 -15.06
N ARG A 156 -15.36 9.13 -15.51
CA ARG A 156 -15.00 7.93 -16.30
C ARG A 156 -14.62 8.33 -17.73
N PRO A 157 -13.33 8.40 -18.12
CA PRO A 157 -12.97 8.74 -19.49
C PRO A 157 -12.92 7.44 -20.30
N ARG A 158 -13.71 7.34 -21.36
CA ARG A 158 -13.51 6.30 -22.39
C ARG A 158 -12.26 6.65 -23.18
N CYS A 159 -11.11 6.12 -22.77
CA CYS A 159 -9.86 6.25 -23.51
C CYS A 159 -9.54 4.95 -24.27
N LYS A 160 -9.07 5.05 -25.52
CA LYS A 160 -8.59 3.91 -26.34
C LYS A 160 -7.37 3.21 -25.73
N ASN A 161 -6.61 3.90 -24.85
CA ASN A 161 -5.54 3.32 -24.01
C ASN A 161 -6.04 2.80 -22.64
N GLY A 162 -7.33 2.96 -22.34
CA GLY A 162 -7.93 2.56 -21.07
C GLY A 162 -7.94 1.05 -20.87
N THR A 163 -7.95 0.23 -21.93
CA THR A 163 -7.92 -1.23 -21.84
C THR A 163 -6.74 -1.73 -21.01
N ASN A 164 -5.55 -1.16 -21.17
CA ASN A 164 -4.37 -1.56 -20.39
C ASN A 164 -4.45 -1.12 -18.92
N CYS A 165 -5.04 0.05 -18.64
CA CYS A 165 -5.25 0.52 -17.27
C CYS A 165 -6.29 -0.35 -16.54
N TRP A 166 -7.42 -0.64 -17.20
CA TRP A 166 -8.48 -1.52 -16.67
C TRP A 166 -8.02 -2.97 -16.51
N SER A 167 -7.25 -3.50 -17.46
CA SER A 167 -6.64 -4.83 -17.32
C SER A 167 -5.70 -4.87 -16.13
N ARG A 168 -4.86 -3.84 -15.93
CA ARG A 168 -3.98 -3.77 -14.76
C ARG A 168 -4.74 -3.66 -13.44
N MET A 169 -5.80 -2.84 -13.38
CA MET A 169 -6.65 -2.74 -12.18
C MET A 169 -7.37 -4.04 -11.85
N ARG A 170 -7.74 -4.83 -12.86
CA ARG A 170 -8.34 -6.17 -12.69
C ARG A 170 -7.33 -7.29 -12.41
N GLY A 171 -6.03 -7.00 -12.51
CA GLY A 171 -4.98 -8.01 -12.37
C GLY A 171 -4.78 -8.88 -13.63
N ASP A 172 -5.33 -8.48 -14.78
CA ASP A 172 -5.14 -9.19 -16.04
C ASP A 172 -3.69 -8.98 -16.54
N LEU A 173 -2.99 -10.08 -16.80
CA LEU A 173 -1.74 -10.07 -17.57
C LEU A 173 -2.05 -9.98 -19.07
N SER A 174 -1.09 -9.51 -19.88
CA SER A 174 -1.23 -9.47 -21.34
C SER A 174 -1.52 -10.88 -21.88
N GLY A 175 -2.45 -11.03 -22.83
CA GLY A 175 -2.98 -12.35 -23.25
C GLY A 175 -1.94 -13.39 -23.69
N ASN A 176 -0.75 -12.96 -24.12
CA ASN A 176 0.37 -13.81 -24.54
C ASN A 176 1.44 -14.04 -23.46
N TRP A 177 1.19 -13.74 -22.18
CA TRP A 177 2.21 -13.88 -21.12
C TRP A 177 2.69 -15.32 -20.95
N LYS A 178 1.84 -16.31 -21.23
CA LYS A 178 2.19 -17.74 -21.16
C LYS A 178 3.25 -18.14 -22.18
N ASP A 179 3.26 -17.48 -23.35
CA ASP A 179 4.25 -17.71 -24.41
C ASP A 179 5.66 -17.23 -24.00
N LEU A 180 5.76 -16.50 -22.87
CA LEU A 180 7.02 -16.04 -22.29
C LEU A 180 7.65 -17.06 -21.35
N ILE A 181 6.90 -18.10 -20.96
CA ILE A 181 7.42 -19.17 -20.12
C ILE A 181 8.29 -20.08 -21.00
N PRO A 182 9.55 -20.34 -20.64
CA PRO A 182 10.41 -21.23 -21.42
C PRO A 182 9.81 -22.64 -21.48
N THR A 183 9.82 -23.23 -22.67
CA THR A 183 9.36 -24.61 -22.90
C THR A 183 10.39 -25.67 -22.52
N SER A 184 11.65 -25.25 -22.33
CA SER A 184 12.77 -26.11 -21.95
C SER A 184 13.73 -25.35 -21.04
N PHE A 185 14.37 -26.07 -20.12
CA PHE A 185 15.39 -25.54 -19.22
C PHE A 185 16.77 -26.12 -19.57
N PRO A 186 17.89 -25.47 -19.16
CA PRO A 186 19.22 -26.04 -19.31
C PRO A 186 19.34 -27.43 -18.66
N GLU A 187 20.06 -28.35 -19.29
CA GLU A 187 20.30 -29.70 -18.76
C GLU A 187 21.30 -29.73 -17.59
N THR A 188 22.05 -28.64 -17.40
CA THR A 188 23.02 -28.53 -16.30
C THR A 188 22.30 -28.42 -14.95
N PRO A 189 22.80 -29.11 -13.89
CA PRO A 189 22.23 -28.99 -12.56
C PRO A 189 22.13 -27.54 -12.11
N MET A 190 20.92 -27.11 -11.75
CA MET A 190 20.61 -25.72 -11.43
C MET A 190 19.70 -25.65 -10.20
N ALA A 191 19.95 -24.70 -9.31
CA ALA A 191 19.07 -24.44 -8.18
C ALA A 191 17.71 -23.93 -8.66
N THR A 192 16.62 -24.33 -8.01
CA THR A 192 15.26 -23.94 -8.42
C THR A 192 15.05 -22.42 -8.42
N ARG A 193 15.67 -21.69 -7.47
CA ARG A 193 15.70 -20.21 -7.45
C ARG A 193 16.35 -19.57 -8.69
N ALA A 194 17.29 -20.26 -9.33
CA ALA A 194 17.92 -19.80 -10.55
C ALA A 194 17.04 -20.09 -11.76
N SER A 195 16.45 -21.29 -11.81
CA SER A 195 15.48 -21.65 -12.86
C SER A 195 14.21 -20.79 -12.81
N SER A 196 13.76 -20.35 -11.62
CA SER A 196 12.63 -19.41 -11.52
C SER A 196 12.97 -18.07 -12.18
N GLY A 197 14.21 -17.61 -12.08
CA GLY A 197 14.66 -16.41 -12.77
C GLY A 197 14.48 -16.49 -14.29
N LEU A 198 14.64 -17.67 -14.89
CA LEU A 198 14.43 -17.89 -16.34
C LEU A 198 12.96 -17.75 -16.74
N VAL A 199 12.03 -18.05 -15.83
CA VAL A 199 10.58 -17.92 -16.06
C VAL A 199 10.11 -16.49 -15.87
N PHE A 200 10.50 -15.86 -14.76
CA PHE A 200 9.92 -14.58 -14.38
C PHE A 200 10.58 -13.37 -15.03
N LYS A 201 11.85 -13.45 -15.45
CA LYS A 201 12.52 -12.32 -16.12
C LYS A 201 11.83 -11.93 -17.44
N PRO A 202 11.54 -12.87 -18.38
CA PRO A 202 10.82 -12.53 -19.61
C PRO A 202 9.43 -11.92 -19.34
N ILE A 203 8.72 -12.44 -18.33
CA ILE A 203 7.40 -11.93 -17.93
C ILE A 203 7.53 -10.50 -17.39
N ALA A 204 8.46 -10.24 -16.47
CA ALA A 204 8.68 -8.90 -15.92
C ALA A 204 9.15 -7.87 -16.98
N GLU A 205 9.86 -8.31 -18.01
CA GLU A 205 10.31 -7.46 -19.11
C GLU A 205 9.17 -7.05 -20.06
N LYS A 206 8.26 -7.97 -20.36
CA LYS A 206 7.24 -7.77 -21.40
C LYS A 206 5.85 -7.45 -20.83
N CYS A 207 5.54 -7.94 -19.64
CA CYS A 207 4.27 -7.70 -18.96
C CYS A 207 4.41 -6.54 -17.97
N ARG A 208 4.10 -5.32 -18.40
CA ARG A 208 4.19 -4.11 -17.54
C ARG A 208 3.29 -4.13 -16.29
N ALA A 209 2.27 -4.99 -16.27
CA ALA A 209 1.41 -5.21 -15.10
C ALA A 209 2.06 -6.15 -14.06
N PHE A 210 3.08 -6.90 -14.43
CA PHE A 210 3.81 -7.80 -13.54
C PHE A 210 4.94 -7.03 -12.85
N MET A 211 4.94 -7.07 -11.52
CA MET A 211 5.97 -6.45 -10.68
C MET A 211 6.44 -7.47 -9.65
N VAL A 212 7.73 -7.41 -9.33
CA VAL A 212 8.35 -8.25 -8.32
C VAL A 212 9.22 -7.38 -7.42
N GLY A 213 9.24 -7.72 -6.14
CA GLY A 213 10.09 -7.10 -5.13
C GLY A 213 10.67 -8.18 -4.23
N THR A 214 11.66 -7.80 -3.44
CA THR A 214 12.27 -8.68 -2.44
C THR A 214 12.49 -7.89 -1.15
N THR A 215 12.56 -8.59 -0.02
CA THR A 215 12.89 -8.00 1.28
C THR A 215 14.39 -8.09 1.50
N ASP A 216 15.15 -7.21 0.85
CA ASP A 216 16.62 -7.16 0.91
C ASP A 216 17.32 -8.48 0.51
N LEU A 217 16.77 -9.18 -0.49
CA LEU A 217 17.30 -10.48 -0.93
C LEU A 217 17.52 -10.58 -2.43
N SER A 218 17.44 -9.46 -3.16
CA SER A 218 17.52 -9.43 -4.63
C SER A 218 18.71 -10.22 -5.20
N PRO A 219 19.96 -10.10 -4.68
CA PRO A 219 21.08 -10.90 -5.17
C PRO A 219 20.93 -12.40 -4.92
N SER A 220 20.31 -12.77 -3.79
CA SER A 220 20.15 -14.15 -3.33
C SER A 220 19.05 -14.91 -4.04
N VAL A 221 17.95 -14.24 -4.38
CA VAL A 221 16.81 -14.84 -5.10
C VAL A 221 16.94 -14.69 -6.62
N GLN A 222 18.00 -14.02 -7.10
CA GLN A 222 18.33 -13.87 -8.53
C GLN A 222 17.26 -13.16 -9.37
N TYR A 223 16.47 -12.28 -8.73
CA TYR A 223 15.56 -11.35 -9.38
C TYR A 223 16.24 -9.99 -9.54
N ALA A 224 16.54 -9.61 -10.78
CA ALA A 224 17.35 -8.43 -11.11
C ALA A 224 16.53 -7.23 -11.62
N ARG A 225 15.22 -7.15 -11.33
CA ARG A 225 14.42 -5.94 -11.64
C ARG A 225 13.44 -5.64 -10.52
N VAL A 226 13.86 -4.75 -9.62
CA VAL A 226 12.97 -4.03 -8.71
C VAL A 226 12.62 -2.72 -9.41
N TRP A 227 11.35 -2.52 -9.74
CA TRP A 227 10.88 -1.25 -10.29
C TRP A 227 10.65 -0.27 -9.13
N TYR A 228 11.51 0.75 -9.01
CA TYR A 228 11.26 1.88 -8.13
C TYR A 228 10.34 2.88 -8.83
N VAL A 229 9.35 3.40 -8.09
CA VAL A 229 8.49 4.48 -8.59
C VAL A 229 9.35 5.73 -8.76
N GLY A 230 9.62 6.13 -10.00
CA GLY A 230 10.37 7.34 -10.33
C GLY A 230 11.63 7.16 -11.18
N SER A 231 12.11 5.93 -11.45
CA SER A 231 13.21 5.72 -12.39
C SER A 231 12.70 5.45 -13.80
N GLU A 232 12.77 6.47 -14.66
CA GLU A 232 12.80 6.23 -16.10
C GLU A 232 14.15 5.58 -16.43
N SER A 233 14.13 4.27 -16.69
CA SER A 233 15.26 3.40 -17.05
C SER A 233 16.23 3.02 -15.92
N GLY A 234 16.58 1.74 -15.82
CA GLY A 234 17.60 1.25 -14.89
C GLY A 234 17.72 -0.26 -14.91
N ASN A 235 18.63 -0.78 -15.74
CA ASN A 235 19.21 -2.10 -15.54
C ASN A 235 20.00 -2.10 -14.23
N VAL A 236 19.97 -3.20 -13.48
CA VAL A 236 20.70 -3.38 -12.20
C VAL A 236 22.24 -3.41 -12.38
N GLY A 237 22.75 -3.20 -13.60
CA GLY A 237 24.18 -3.14 -13.91
C GLY A 237 24.86 -1.79 -13.63
N ASP A 238 24.11 -0.69 -13.49
CA ASP A 238 24.66 0.66 -13.27
C ASP A 238 24.43 1.15 -11.84
N LEU A 239 24.84 0.34 -10.85
CA LEU A 239 25.14 0.90 -9.52
C LEU A 239 26.44 1.70 -9.61
N GLY A 240 26.36 2.88 -10.22
CA GLY A 240 27.27 3.98 -9.87
C GLY A 240 27.13 4.25 -8.37
N GLU A 241 28.25 4.51 -7.69
CA GLU A 241 28.29 4.84 -6.27
C GLU A 241 27.11 5.73 -5.87
N VAL A 242 26.32 5.27 -4.90
CA VAL A 242 25.39 6.14 -4.18
C VAL A 242 26.24 7.11 -3.38
N VAL A 243 26.65 8.21 -4.01
CA VAL A 243 27.26 9.34 -3.33
C VAL A 243 26.26 9.79 -2.27
N HIS A 244 26.61 9.52 -1.02
CA HIS A 244 25.90 10.04 0.15
C HIS A 244 26.02 11.56 0.15
N GLY A 245 25.11 12.23 -0.56
CA GLY A 245 24.86 13.65 -0.42
C GLY A 245 24.18 13.94 0.91
N ARG A 246 24.86 13.69 2.04
CA ARG A 246 24.56 14.39 3.29
C ARG A 246 25.05 15.82 3.12
N ASP A 247 24.26 16.65 2.47
CA ASP A 247 24.46 18.08 2.62
C ASP A 247 23.90 18.49 3.99
N GLN A 248 24.78 18.47 5.00
CA GLN A 248 24.50 18.87 6.38
C GLN A 248 24.31 20.40 6.54
N LYS A 249 24.10 21.17 5.46
CA LYS A 249 23.92 22.62 5.50
C LYS A 249 22.54 23.09 5.03
N ALA A 250 21.49 22.67 5.72
CA ALA A 250 20.22 23.41 5.74
C ALA A 250 19.35 23.08 6.97
N ARG A 251 19.92 23.15 8.18
CA ARG A 251 19.09 23.44 9.36
C ARG A 251 18.82 24.94 9.36
N LYS A 252 17.75 25.37 8.70
CA LYS A 252 17.07 26.61 9.07
C LYS A 252 15.95 26.22 10.01
N THR A 253 16.11 26.61 11.27
CA THR A 253 15.03 26.80 12.23
C THR A 253 13.86 27.50 11.54
N VAL A 254 12.69 26.88 11.54
CA VAL A 254 11.44 27.60 11.42
C VAL A 254 11.10 27.99 12.84
N ASP A 255 11.44 29.22 13.20
CA ASP A 255 10.97 29.84 14.43
C ASP A 255 9.44 29.91 14.37
N MET A 256 8.79 29.28 15.35
CA MET A 256 7.38 29.52 15.63
C MET A 256 7.28 30.78 16.49
N GLU A 257 7.17 31.94 15.82
CA GLU A 257 6.57 33.14 16.39
C GLU A 257 5.63 33.75 15.34
N GLY A 258 4.35 33.92 15.72
CA GLY A 258 3.29 34.50 14.89
C GLY A 258 1.92 33.90 15.20
#